data_AF-G3NXY3-F1
#
_entry.id   AF-G3NXY3-F1
#
_cell.length_a   1.000
_cell.length_b   1.000
_cell.length_c   1.000
_cell.angle_alpha   90.00
_cell.angle_beta   90.00
_cell.angle_gamma   90.00
#
_symmetry.space_group_name_H-M   'P 1'
#
loop_
_entity.id
_entity.type
_entity.pdbx_description
1 polymer ?
#
loop_
_entity_poly.entity_id
_entity_poly.type
_entity_poly.pdbx_seq_one_letter_code
_entity_poly.pdbx_strand_id
1 'polypeptide(L)'
;MGSSLVVTVASLPCFHSGAFTDKRDAVGRHVVTERCPPVAAAMLPLSSTLVRSAVKLLPPRNWRPGRFWCLYRNVSVKLGGLKPRTVPPRYLGQPSPFTHPHLIKHGEVTPGLSQTEYELRRHRLTSLIEAQSDRLLGPSGSSSTHVAIVLSHPTRYMTNDIPYPFHQNQDFLYLSGILEPDSALVLYGKGRPDQAILFVPRRDPGRELWDGPRSGKDGAAALTGIERVHCTEELGVVLKSLKGTVLWYDGSQPAHPHLHQAHVGPVLEAGPMLHSLRPLTHSLRAVKSSAEVALMQEAGRITAQAFRRTMGLSQGDVDEAVLFAKFDFENRLHGANFLAYPPVVAGGNRANTLHYINNNQIIKDGEMVLLDGGCEYFGYVSDVTRTWPVNGKFSPAQAEVYEAVLEVQRSCLSLCSPGVSLDHIYSTMLALLGRQLRRLGVVKASTSDADAVKAARRFCPHHVGHYLGMDVHDTPELSRSQPLQPGMAITIEPGLYICEDNDQVPERFRGLGVRIEDDVVIGDKGSPLILSRDAPKTIADVEKACARR
;
A
#
# COMPACT_ATOMS: atom_id res chain seq x y z
N MET A 1 -5.01 28.80 36.25
CA MET A 1 -4.57 27.76 37.22
C MET A 1 -4.31 26.51 36.41
N GLY A 2 -3.04 26.13 36.25
CA GLY A 2 -2.64 25.05 35.34
C GLY A 2 -2.84 23.68 35.97
N SER A 3 -3.47 22.78 35.23
CA SER A 3 -3.59 21.36 35.54
C SER A 3 -2.65 20.59 34.63
N SER A 4 -1.58 20.04 35.21
CA SER A 4 -0.64 19.14 34.51
C SER A 4 -1.24 17.75 34.41
N LEU A 5 -1.38 17.23 33.18
CA LEU A 5 -1.68 15.82 32.92
C LEU A 5 -0.37 15.04 32.89
N VAL A 6 -0.19 14.13 33.84
CA VAL A 6 0.95 13.19 33.87
C VAL A 6 0.63 12.04 32.90
N VAL A 7 1.44 11.88 31.86
CA VAL A 7 1.38 10.71 30.97
C VAL A 7 2.35 9.66 31.50
N THR A 8 1.79 8.56 32.00
CA THR A 8 2.55 7.36 32.40
C THR A 8 2.98 6.60 31.14
N VAL A 9 4.28 6.46 30.92
CA VAL A 9 4.83 5.59 29.87
C VAL A 9 4.75 4.15 30.37
N ALA A 10 3.91 3.34 29.75
CA ALA A 10 3.87 1.89 30.00
C ALA A 10 5.13 1.25 29.39
N SER A 11 5.94 0.62 30.24
CA SER A 11 7.04 -0.25 29.86
C SER A 11 6.52 -1.61 29.37
N LEU A 12 7.00 -2.04 28.20
CA LEU A 12 6.81 -3.40 27.66
C LEU A 12 7.47 -4.44 28.59
N PRO A 13 6.81 -5.55 28.95
CA PRO A 13 7.47 -6.64 29.64
C PRO A 13 8.25 -7.53 28.66
N CYS A 14 9.55 -7.67 28.91
CA CYS A 14 10.38 -8.75 28.39
C CYS A 14 9.87 -10.08 28.93
N PHE A 15 9.50 -11.02 28.05
CA PHE A 15 9.32 -12.42 28.42
C PHE A 15 10.69 -13.08 28.54
N HIS A 16 11.03 -13.52 29.76
CA HIS A 16 12.03 -14.55 30.00
C HIS A 16 11.36 -15.72 30.71
N SER A 17 11.67 -16.91 30.19
CA SER A 17 11.24 -18.21 30.68
C SER A 17 11.67 -18.44 32.13
N GLY A 18 10.72 -18.68 33.02
CA GLY A 18 10.97 -19.12 34.40
C GLY A 18 9.88 -20.10 34.84
N ALA A 19 10.29 -21.26 35.33
CA ALA A 19 9.44 -22.38 35.71
C ALA A 19 8.49 -22.04 36.87
N PHE A 20 7.23 -22.48 36.77
CA PHE A 20 6.25 -22.42 37.85
C PHE A 20 6.45 -23.59 38.82
N THR A 21 6.49 -23.29 40.12
CA THR A 21 6.24 -24.29 41.18
C THR A 21 4.99 -23.87 41.94
N ASP A 22 3.99 -24.75 41.93
CA ASP A 22 2.69 -24.58 42.58
C ASP A 22 2.82 -25.02 44.05
N LYS A 23 2.49 -24.13 45.00
CA LYS A 23 2.26 -24.49 46.40
C LYS A 23 0.96 -23.83 46.87
N ARG A 24 0.01 -24.67 47.27
CA ARG A 24 -1.27 -24.29 47.87
C ARG A 24 -1.16 -24.38 49.39
N ASP A 25 -1.70 -23.40 50.10
CA ASP A 25 -1.99 -23.51 51.53
C ASP A 25 -3.41 -24.02 51.78
N ALA A 26 -3.63 -24.61 52.96
CA ALA A 26 -4.69 -25.55 53.33
C ALA A 26 -6.15 -25.01 53.29
N VAL A 27 -6.40 -23.82 52.73
CA VAL A 27 -7.76 -23.28 52.54
C VAL A 27 -7.86 -22.49 51.22
N GLY A 28 -7.37 -23.04 50.11
CA GLY A 28 -7.89 -22.80 48.74
C GLY A 28 -8.28 -21.38 48.30
N ARG A 29 -7.57 -20.31 48.70
CA ARG A 29 -7.80 -18.94 48.22
C ARG A 29 -6.51 -18.28 47.77
N HIS A 30 -6.51 -17.67 46.58
CA HIS A 30 -5.42 -16.81 46.11
C HIS A 30 -5.52 -15.44 46.80
N VAL A 31 -4.48 -15.01 47.49
CA VAL A 31 -4.30 -13.65 48.01
C VAL A 31 -2.93 -13.16 47.55
N VAL A 32 -2.88 -12.05 46.82
CA VAL A 32 -1.63 -11.35 46.48
C VAL A 32 -1.64 -10.01 47.20
N THR A 33 -0.75 -9.86 48.18
CA THR A 33 -0.41 -8.59 48.84
C THR A 33 0.94 -8.11 48.32
N GLU A 34 1.03 -6.92 47.71
CA GLU A 34 2.31 -6.27 47.40
C GLU A 34 2.74 -5.35 48.56
N ARG A 35 3.98 -5.52 49.03
CA ARG A 35 4.67 -4.60 49.94
C ARG A 35 5.64 -3.73 49.12
N CYS A 36 5.53 -2.41 49.21
CA CYS A 36 6.54 -1.46 48.72
C CYS A 36 7.71 -1.29 49.73
N PRO A 37 8.97 -1.20 49.29
CA PRO A 37 10.06 -0.59 50.06
C PRO A 37 10.23 0.91 49.74
N PRO A 38 10.90 1.70 50.62
CA PRO A 38 10.82 3.17 50.63
C PRO A 38 11.77 3.85 49.63
N VAL A 39 11.33 5.00 49.12
CA VAL A 39 12.09 5.91 48.26
C VAL A 39 12.88 6.89 49.13
N ALA A 40 14.21 6.91 48.98
CA ALA A 40 15.05 8.00 49.50
C ALA A 40 15.21 9.07 48.42
N ALA A 41 14.80 10.29 48.75
CA ALA A 41 14.93 11.48 47.91
C ALA A 41 16.32 12.10 48.07
N ALA A 42 16.96 12.45 46.95
CA ALA A 42 18.08 13.40 46.93
C ALA A 42 17.86 14.39 45.79
N MET A 43 17.89 15.67 46.14
CA MET A 43 17.60 16.84 45.30
C MET A 43 18.87 17.41 44.63
N LEU A 44 18.67 17.88 43.38
CA LEU A 44 19.34 18.99 42.65
C LEU A 44 20.80 18.79 42.12
N PRO A 45 21.27 19.57 41.12
CA PRO A 45 20.61 20.57 40.27
C PRO A 45 20.84 20.43 38.74
N LEU A 46 20.08 21.23 37.98
CA LEU A 46 20.25 21.54 36.56
C LEU A 46 21.63 22.14 36.23
N SER A 47 22.26 21.69 35.13
CA SER A 47 23.16 22.53 34.34
C SER A 47 23.22 22.10 32.86
N SER A 48 23.19 23.12 32.01
CA SER A 48 23.39 23.10 30.57
C SER A 48 24.87 23.08 30.19
N THR A 49 25.29 22.31 29.20
CA THR A 49 26.38 22.57 28.20
C THR A 49 26.67 21.24 27.46
N LEU A 50 26.42 21.10 26.15
CA LEU A 50 27.27 21.47 25.01
C LEU A 50 28.76 21.05 25.12
N VAL A 51 29.18 20.23 24.13
CA VAL A 51 30.52 20.06 23.52
C VAL A 51 31.23 18.70 23.69
N ARG A 52 31.32 18.00 22.55
CA ARG A 52 32.40 17.17 21.96
C ARG A 52 33.17 16.16 22.80
N SER A 53 33.34 14.97 22.22
CA SER A 53 34.64 14.29 22.16
C SER A 53 34.78 13.46 20.88
N ALA A 54 35.99 13.46 20.34
CA ALA A 54 36.35 13.13 18.98
C ALA A 54 37.14 11.81 18.84
N VAL A 55 36.93 11.14 17.71
CA VAL A 55 37.88 10.51 16.77
C VAL A 55 39.18 9.85 17.28
N LYS A 56 39.36 8.59 16.87
CA LYS A 56 40.61 7.91 16.43
C LYS A 56 40.15 6.60 15.75
N LEU A 57 40.45 6.21 14.50
CA LEU A 57 41.66 6.26 13.66
C LEU A 57 41.31 6.12 12.15
N LEU A 58 42.23 6.55 11.27
CA LEU A 58 42.32 6.35 9.81
C LEU A 58 43.74 5.79 9.49
N PRO A 59 44.12 5.39 8.24
CA PRO A 59 43.48 4.56 7.19
C PRO A 59 44.54 3.53 6.65
N PRO A 60 44.60 2.97 5.38
CA PRO A 60 44.26 3.47 4.02
C PRO A 60 43.35 2.48 3.21
N ARG A 61 42.86 2.67 1.98
CA ARG A 61 43.14 3.56 0.83
C ARG A 61 41.95 3.44 -0.15
N ASN A 62 41.64 4.54 -0.83
CA ASN A 62 40.82 4.68 -2.04
C ASN A 62 39.42 4.03 -2.04
N TRP A 63 38.39 4.86 -2.14
CA TRP A 63 37.25 4.73 -3.06
C TRP A 63 36.47 6.05 -2.98
N ARG A 64 36.23 6.70 -4.14
CA ARG A 64 35.29 7.81 -4.25
C ARG A 64 33.91 7.22 -4.56
N PRO A 65 32.85 7.63 -3.84
CA PRO A 65 31.55 7.73 -4.47
C PRO A 65 30.92 9.12 -4.30
N GLY A 66 30.12 9.46 -5.31
CA GLY A 66 29.43 10.72 -5.47
C GLY A 66 28.42 11.03 -4.35
N ARG A 67 28.07 12.31 -4.30
CA ARG A 67 27.10 12.90 -3.37
C ARG A 67 25.73 12.25 -3.56
N PHE A 68 25.31 11.39 -2.63
CA PHE A 68 23.89 11.15 -2.40
C PHE A 68 23.34 12.30 -1.57
N TRP A 69 22.53 13.16 -2.19
CA TRP A 69 21.76 14.18 -1.49
C TRP A 69 20.56 13.51 -0.82
N CYS A 70 20.67 13.27 0.49
CA CYS A 70 19.54 12.90 1.33
C CYS A 70 18.86 14.19 1.81
N LEU A 71 17.75 14.58 1.18
CA LEU A 71 16.97 15.77 1.52
C LEU A 71 15.88 15.44 2.56
N TYR A 72 16.24 14.82 3.69
CA TYR A 72 15.38 14.86 4.87
C TYR A 72 15.63 16.18 5.61
N ARG A 73 15.03 17.26 5.12
CA ARG A 73 14.86 18.44 5.97
C ARG A 73 13.82 18.08 7.03
N ASN A 74 14.20 18.22 8.30
CA ASN A 74 13.24 18.20 9.41
C ASN A 74 12.26 19.36 9.20
N VAL A 75 11.05 19.05 8.74
CA VAL A 75 9.95 20.01 8.63
C VAL A 75 9.30 20.09 10.01
N SER A 76 9.56 21.18 10.73
CA SER A 76 8.83 21.52 11.94
C SER A 76 7.56 22.24 11.53
N VAL A 77 6.42 21.54 11.58
CA VAL A 77 5.11 22.18 11.51
C VAL A 77 4.91 22.89 12.85
N LYS A 78 4.80 24.22 12.84
CA LYS A 78 4.32 24.93 14.03
C LYS A 78 2.92 24.41 14.29
N LEU A 79 2.67 23.80 15.45
CA LEU A 79 1.33 23.74 16.03
C LEU A 79 0.88 25.18 16.31
N GLY A 80 0.46 25.89 15.26
CA GLY A 80 -0.37 27.08 15.44
C GLY A 80 -1.59 26.65 16.23
N GLY A 81 -2.03 27.46 17.19
CA GLY A 81 -3.18 27.14 18.03
C GLY A 81 -4.41 26.85 17.17
N LEU A 82 -4.63 25.57 16.90
CA LEU A 82 -5.81 25.05 16.23
C LEU A 82 -6.98 25.39 17.15
N LYS A 83 -7.74 26.44 16.82
CA LYS A 83 -9.12 26.49 17.31
C LYS A 83 -9.76 25.19 16.80
N PRO A 84 -10.26 24.30 17.67
CA PRO A 84 -10.90 23.07 17.22
C PRO A 84 -12.07 23.47 16.31
N ARG A 85 -11.91 23.26 15.00
CA ARG A 85 -13.05 23.36 14.08
C ARG A 85 -13.89 22.12 14.35
N THR A 86 -14.97 22.30 15.09
CA THR A 86 -15.93 21.22 15.32
C THR A 86 -16.55 20.87 13.98
N VAL A 87 -16.36 19.65 13.51
CA VAL A 87 -17.10 19.16 12.35
C VAL A 87 -18.58 19.26 12.71
N PRO A 88 -19.42 19.86 11.83
CA PRO A 88 -20.83 20.04 12.14
C PRO A 88 -21.47 18.68 12.50
N PRO A 89 -22.32 18.60 13.54
CA PRO A 89 -23.01 17.36 13.93
C PRO A 89 -24.15 17.07 12.94
N ARG A 90 -23.78 16.79 11.68
CA ARG A 90 -24.67 16.47 10.58
C ARG A 90 -24.00 15.44 9.67
N TYR A 91 -24.79 14.78 8.84
CA TYR A 91 -24.28 13.87 7.83
C TYR A 91 -23.37 14.61 6.84
N LEU A 92 -22.12 14.14 6.72
CA LEU A 92 -21.16 14.53 5.68
C LEU A 92 -21.23 13.51 4.54
N GLY A 93 -20.65 13.84 3.37
CA GLY A 93 -20.63 12.93 2.23
C GLY A 93 -19.66 11.75 2.36
N GLN A 94 -18.95 11.66 3.49
CA GLN A 94 -18.10 10.54 3.85
C GLN A 94 -18.10 10.32 5.37
N PRO A 95 -17.60 9.18 5.86
CA PRO A 95 -17.44 8.97 7.30
C PRO A 95 -16.64 10.08 7.97
N SER A 96 -17.01 10.41 9.21
CA SER A 96 -16.34 11.43 10.03
C SER A 96 -16.33 10.99 11.49
N PRO A 97 -15.54 11.64 12.38
CA PRO A 97 -15.54 11.31 13.80
C PRO A 97 -16.92 11.45 14.49
N PHE A 98 -17.85 12.18 13.88
CA PHE A 98 -19.16 12.47 14.46
C PHE A 98 -20.24 11.56 13.90
N THR A 99 -20.12 11.16 12.64
CA THR A 99 -21.07 10.23 12.00
C THR A 99 -20.66 8.78 12.22
N HIS A 100 -19.36 8.50 12.35
CA HIS A 100 -18.76 7.16 12.47
C HIS A 100 -17.64 7.13 13.52
N PRO A 101 -17.92 7.43 14.80
CA PRO A 101 -16.91 7.44 15.87
C PRO A 101 -16.26 6.07 16.14
N HIS A 102 -16.92 4.98 15.72
CA HIS A 102 -16.38 3.62 15.78
C HIS A 102 -15.32 3.34 14.69
N LEU A 103 -15.24 4.19 13.67
CA LEU A 103 -14.39 4.02 12.50
C LEU A 103 -13.29 5.07 12.39
N ILE A 104 -13.63 6.34 12.64
CA ILE A 104 -12.73 7.49 12.49
C ILE A 104 -12.59 8.20 13.83
N LYS A 105 -11.35 8.41 14.27
CA LYS A 105 -11.05 9.13 15.52
C LYS A 105 -11.05 10.64 15.30
N HIS A 106 -11.26 11.42 16.36
CA HIS A 106 -11.08 12.88 16.28
C HIS A 106 -9.68 13.24 15.78
N GLY A 107 -9.64 14.12 14.77
CA GLY A 107 -8.39 14.54 14.11
C GLY A 107 -8.01 13.69 12.89
N GLU A 108 -8.70 12.57 12.63
CA GLU A 108 -8.57 11.79 11.40
C GLU A 108 -9.50 12.30 10.29
N VAL A 109 -9.02 12.19 9.04
CA VAL A 109 -9.79 12.50 7.82
C VAL A 109 -10.34 11.21 7.21
N THR A 110 -9.51 10.17 7.22
CA THR A 110 -9.86 8.79 6.86
C THR A 110 -9.32 7.88 7.98
N PRO A 111 -9.84 6.65 8.15
CA PRO A 111 -9.43 5.79 9.26
C PRO A 111 -7.91 5.61 9.33
N GLY A 112 -7.31 5.96 10.48
CA GLY A 112 -5.87 5.85 10.71
C GLY A 112 -5.01 6.99 10.15
N LEU A 113 -5.55 7.90 9.33
CA LEU A 113 -4.80 9.02 8.75
C LEU A 113 -5.31 10.38 9.25
N SER A 114 -4.42 11.10 9.94
CA SER A 114 -4.71 12.39 10.56
C SER A 114 -4.73 13.56 9.57
N GLN A 115 -5.42 14.65 9.95
CA GLN A 115 -5.35 15.94 9.22
C GLN A 115 -3.90 16.40 9.03
N THR A 116 -3.06 16.25 10.06
CA THR A 116 -1.64 16.60 10.01
C THR A 116 -0.87 15.75 9.00
N GLU A 117 -1.22 14.47 8.85
CA GLU A 117 -0.57 13.62 7.85
C GLU A 117 -0.87 14.09 6.42
N TYR A 118 -2.13 14.41 6.12
CA TYR A 118 -2.53 14.98 4.83
C TYR A 118 -1.87 16.35 4.57
N GLU A 119 -1.78 17.20 5.60
CA GLU A 119 -1.07 18.48 5.52
C GLU A 119 0.42 18.28 5.20
N LEU A 120 1.09 17.35 5.87
CA LEU A 120 2.49 17.02 5.60
C LEU A 120 2.72 16.50 4.18
N ARG A 121 1.79 15.69 3.64
CA ARG A 121 1.86 15.21 2.23
C ARG A 121 1.81 16.38 1.26
N ARG A 122 0.88 17.32 1.45
CA ARG A 122 0.78 18.54 0.62
C ARG A 122 2.05 19.39 0.71
N HIS A 123 2.59 19.61 1.92
CA HIS A 123 3.83 20.37 2.10
C HIS A 123 5.06 19.70 1.47
N ARG A 124 5.15 18.36 1.52
CA ARG A 124 6.23 17.63 0.84
C ARG A 124 6.11 17.76 -0.67
N LEU A 125 4.89 17.70 -1.22
CA LEU A 125 4.66 17.88 -2.65
C LEU A 125 5.05 19.28 -3.12
N THR A 126 4.64 20.33 -2.40
CA THR A 126 5.06 21.70 -2.74
C THR A 126 6.57 21.87 -2.65
N SER A 127 7.23 21.25 -1.66
CA SER A 127 8.69 21.26 -1.53
C SER A 127 9.39 20.54 -2.70
N LEU A 128 8.82 19.45 -3.21
CA LEU A 128 9.33 18.74 -4.38
C LEU A 128 9.17 19.55 -5.66
N ILE A 129 8.02 20.22 -5.83
CA ILE A 129 7.77 21.14 -6.94
C ILE A 129 8.82 22.26 -6.95
N GLU A 130 9.11 22.85 -5.79
CA GLU A 130 10.15 23.88 -5.65
C GLU A 130 11.53 23.34 -6.03
N ALA A 131 11.93 22.20 -5.46
CA ALA A 131 13.23 21.60 -5.75
C ALA A 131 13.40 21.20 -7.23
N GLN A 132 12.32 20.79 -7.88
CA GLN A 132 12.33 20.45 -9.31
C GLN A 132 12.33 21.70 -10.19
N SER A 133 11.62 22.75 -9.80
CA SER A 133 11.65 24.06 -10.49
C SER A 133 13.06 24.65 -10.50
N ASP A 134 13.75 24.66 -9.36
CA ASP A 134 15.12 25.16 -9.25
C ASP A 134 16.08 24.44 -10.22
N ARG A 135 15.83 23.14 -10.49
CA ARG A 135 16.60 22.33 -11.45
C ARG A 135 16.24 22.62 -12.91
N LEU A 136 14.95 22.80 -13.21
CA LEU A 136 14.45 22.98 -14.58
C LEU A 136 14.64 24.40 -15.11
N LEU A 137 14.48 25.40 -14.25
CA LEU A 137 14.41 26.82 -14.64
C LEU A 137 15.60 27.65 -14.12
N GLY A 138 16.52 27.04 -13.37
CA GLY A 138 17.65 27.72 -12.73
C GLY A 138 17.23 28.73 -11.66
N PRO A 139 18.16 29.54 -11.10
CA PRO A 139 17.87 30.51 -10.04
C PRO A 139 16.80 31.55 -10.43
N SER A 140 16.65 31.84 -11.72
CA SER A 140 15.66 32.75 -12.29
C SER A 140 14.23 32.19 -12.24
N GLY A 141 14.07 30.85 -12.18
CA GLY A 141 12.78 30.17 -12.01
C GLY A 141 12.17 30.28 -10.62
N SER A 142 13.00 30.58 -9.60
CA SER A 142 12.56 30.76 -8.20
C SER A 142 11.59 31.93 -8.00
N SER A 143 11.44 32.82 -9.00
CA SER A 143 10.49 33.94 -8.99
C SER A 143 9.14 33.60 -9.61
N SER A 144 8.99 32.44 -10.25
CA SER A 144 7.74 32.03 -10.89
C SER A 144 6.76 31.44 -9.87
N THR A 145 5.48 31.77 -10.01
CA THR A 145 4.42 31.17 -9.17
C THR A 145 4.08 29.79 -9.72
N HIS A 146 4.25 28.76 -8.91
CA HIS A 146 3.89 27.37 -9.28
C HIS A 146 2.51 27.01 -8.75
N VAL A 147 1.72 26.33 -9.56
CA VAL A 147 0.41 25.81 -9.15
C VAL A 147 0.30 24.34 -9.55
N ALA A 148 -0.12 23.49 -8.63
CA ALA A 148 -0.50 22.11 -8.93
C ALA A 148 -2.02 21.95 -8.87
N ILE A 149 -2.59 21.20 -9.82
CA ILE A 149 -4.01 20.87 -9.86
C ILE A 149 -4.14 19.35 -9.79
N VAL A 150 -4.99 18.86 -8.90
CA VAL A 150 -5.35 17.44 -8.79
C VAL A 150 -6.87 17.34 -8.78
N LEU A 151 -7.43 16.55 -9.71
CA LEU A 151 -8.87 16.35 -9.83
C LEU A 151 -9.27 15.02 -9.19
N SER A 152 -10.43 14.97 -8.54
CA SER A 152 -11.04 13.72 -8.08
C SER A 152 -11.46 12.84 -9.26
N HIS A 153 -11.96 11.63 -9.01
CA HIS A 153 -12.76 10.91 -10.01
C HIS A 153 -14.20 11.47 -10.07
N PRO A 154 -14.88 11.33 -11.22
CA PRO A 154 -16.34 11.44 -11.31
C PRO A 154 -17.02 10.13 -10.83
N THR A 155 -18.32 10.18 -10.58
CA THR A 155 -19.14 8.97 -10.51
C THR A 155 -19.16 8.27 -11.87
N ARG A 156 -18.92 6.95 -11.88
CA ARG A 156 -19.02 6.10 -13.08
C ARG A 156 -20.27 5.26 -13.02
N TYR A 157 -20.88 5.02 -14.18
CA TYR A 157 -22.15 4.31 -14.30
C TYR A 157 -21.95 2.97 -15.01
N MET A 158 -22.56 1.92 -14.46
CA MET A 158 -22.59 0.58 -15.06
C MET A 158 -23.53 0.55 -16.26
N THR A 159 -24.68 1.19 -16.10
CA THR A 159 -25.66 1.50 -17.14
C THR A 159 -26.29 2.85 -16.79
N ASN A 160 -27.05 3.45 -17.71
CA ASN A 160 -27.60 4.81 -17.68
C ASN A 160 -27.66 5.48 -16.29
N ASP A 161 -28.46 4.95 -15.36
CA ASP A 161 -28.71 5.54 -14.04
C ASP A 161 -28.28 4.64 -12.86
N ILE A 162 -27.50 3.58 -13.11
CA ILE A 162 -27.00 2.68 -12.06
C ILE A 162 -25.50 2.92 -11.88
N PRO A 163 -25.07 3.57 -10.78
CA PRO A 163 -23.66 3.86 -10.53
C PRO A 163 -22.90 2.60 -10.11
N TYR A 164 -21.61 2.55 -10.45
CA TYR A 164 -20.67 1.70 -9.73
C TYR A 164 -20.43 2.27 -8.32
N PRO A 165 -20.03 1.43 -7.34
CA PRO A 165 -19.44 1.94 -6.11
C PRO A 165 -18.32 2.94 -6.41
N PHE A 166 -18.37 4.11 -5.78
CA PHE A 166 -17.40 5.17 -6.04
C PHE A 166 -16.01 4.77 -5.53
N HIS A 167 -15.00 5.05 -6.36
CA HIS A 167 -13.59 4.86 -6.02
C HIS A 167 -12.78 6.07 -6.49
N GLN A 168 -11.97 6.61 -5.60
CA GLN A 168 -11.35 7.93 -5.76
C GLN A 168 -10.08 7.86 -6.63
N ASN A 169 -9.69 8.98 -7.23
CA ASN A 169 -8.35 9.13 -7.78
C ASN A 169 -7.31 9.06 -6.66
N GLN A 170 -6.37 8.12 -6.71
CA GLN A 170 -5.47 7.88 -5.57
C GLN A 170 -4.51 9.04 -5.27
N ASP A 171 -4.09 9.83 -6.25
CA ASP A 171 -3.29 11.03 -6.00
C ASP A 171 -4.14 12.13 -5.31
N PHE A 172 -5.38 12.30 -5.73
CA PHE A 172 -6.33 13.21 -5.07
C PHE A 172 -6.63 12.75 -3.64
N LEU A 173 -6.91 11.46 -3.44
CA LEU A 173 -7.17 10.88 -2.14
C LEU A 173 -5.96 11.04 -1.21
N TYR A 174 -4.76 10.72 -1.70
CA TYR A 174 -3.51 10.81 -0.96
C TYR A 174 -3.26 12.21 -0.39
N LEU A 175 -3.62 13.26 -1.13
CA LEU A 175 -3.36 14.66 -0.76
C LEU A 175 -4.50 15.34 0.02
N SER A 176 -5.73 14.84 -0.10
CA SER A 176 -6.92 15.50 0.46
C SER A 176 -7.68 14.70 1.52
N GLY A 177 -7.70 13.38 1.41
CA GLY A 177 -8.58 12.50 2.20
C GLY A 177 -10.06 12.58 1.82
N ILE A 178 -10.42 13.25 0.72
CA ILE A 178 -11.80 13.38 0.27
C ILE A 178 -12.24 12.16 -0.53
N LEU A 179 -13.36 11.57 -0.13
CA LEU A 179 -14.01 10.41 -0.73
C LEU A 179 -15.27 10.77 -1.53
N GLU A 180 -15.46 12.07 -1.82
CA GLU A 180 -16.56 12.56 -2.65
C GLU A 180 -16.10 12.80 -4.11
N PRO A 181 -17.00 12.60 -5.10
CA PRO A 181 -16.71 12.87 -6.51
C PRO A 181 -16.68 14.37 -6.81
N ASP A 182 -16.44 14.71 -8.08
CA ASP A 182 -16.63 16.05 -8.66
C ASP A 182 -15.93 17.18 -7.87
N SER A 183 -14.71 16.91 -7.40
CA SER A 183 -13.91 17.77 -6.53
C SER A 183 -12.53 18.07 -7.14
N ALA A 184 -11.87 19.12 -6.66
CA ALA A 184 -10.54 19.50 -7.10
C ALA A 184 -9.68 20.06 -5.96
N LEU A 185 -8.37 19.82 -6.01
CA LEU A 185 -7.39 20.36 -5.10
C LEU A 185 -6.41 21.21 -5.90
N VAL A 186 -6.24 22.47 -5.48
CA VAL A 186 -5.27 23.40 -6.05
C VAL A 186 -4.23 23.74 -4.99
N LEU A 187 -2.96 23.51 -5.30
CA LEU A 187 -1.83 23.80 -4.42
C LEU A 187 -0.97 24.90 -5.00
N TYR A 188 -0.54 25.86 -4.19
CA TYR A 188 0.41 26.90 -4.59
C TYR A 188 1.81 26.56 -4.05
N GLY A 189 2.83 26.60 -4.93
CA GLY A 189 4.24 26.63 -4.52
C GLY A 189 4.60 27.98 -3.88
N LYS A 190 5.70 28.04 -3.11
CA LYS A 190 6.28 29.19 -2.38
C LYS A 190 5.51 30.53 -2.38
N GLY A 191 5.28 31.07 -1.18
CA GLY A 191 5.02 32.52 -0.99
C GLY A 191 3.56 32.92 -0.72
N ARG A 192 2.65 31.98 -0.49
CA ARG A 192 1.29 32.27 -0.02
C ARG A 192 0.95 31.54 1.29
N PRO A 193 0.33 32.23 2.26
CA PRO A 193 -0.03 31.64 3.55
C PRO A 193 -1.12 30.55 3.45
N ASP A 194 -1.91 30.51 2.37
CA ASP A 194 -2.99 29.53 2.14
C ASP A 194 -2.62 28.52 1.03
N GLN A 195 -1.76 27.56 1.35
CA GLN A 195 -1.09 26.73 0.32
C GLN A 195 -2.00 25.72 -0.42
N ALA A 196 -3.20 25.45 0.10
CA ALA A 196 -4.16 24.52 -0.50
C ALA A 196 -5.55 25.14 -0.58
N ILE A 197 -6.20 25.00 -1.73
CA ILE A 197 -7.61 25.31 -1.94
C ILE A 197 -8.32 24.03 -2.36
N LEU A 198 -9.35 23.64 -1.60
CA LEU A 198 -10.21 22.52 -1.93
C LEU A 198 -11.50 23.02 -2.58
N PHE A 199 -11.94 22.33 -3.62
CA PHE A 199 -13.20 22.56 -4.31
C PHE A 199 -14.04 21.30 -4.16
N VAL A 200 -15.26 21.46 -3.63
CA VAL A 200 -16.20 20.36 -3.43
C VAL A 200 -17.57 20.71 -4.02
N PRO A 201 -18.39 19.73 -4.42
CA PRO A 201 -19.74 19.99 -4.91
C PRO A 201 -20.57 20.79 -3.92
N ARG A 202 -21.39 21.69 -4.45
CA ARG A 202 -22.42 22.33 -3.64
C ARG A 202 -23.42 21.29 -3.15
N ARG A 203 -23.88 21.45 -1.90
CA ARG A 203 -25.00 20.65 -1.39
C ARG A 203 -26.28 20.95 -2.17
N ASP A 204 -26.96 19.88 -2.57
CA ASP A 204 -28.22 19.93 -3.29
C ASP A 204 -29.16 18.88 -2.68
N PRO A 205 -30.21 19.29 -1.94
CA PRO A 205 -31.14 18.34 -1.32
C PRO A 205 -31.79 17.37 -2.32
N GLY A 206 -31.98 17.79 -3.57
CA GLY A 206 -32.53 16.95 -4.61
C GLY A 206 -31.58 15.82 -4.98
N ARG A 207 -30.29 16.10 -5.15
CA ARG A 207 -29.27 15.07 -5.40
C ARG A 207 -28.94 14.24 -4.16
N GLU A 208 -28.91 14.87 -2.98
CA GLU A 208 -28.60 14.18 -1.73
C GLU A 208 -29.64 13.12 -1.37
N LEU A 209 -30.88 13.26 -1.87
CA LEU A 209 -31.91 12.23 -1.76
C LEU A 209 -31.54 10.93 -2.51
N TRP A 210 -30.80 11.04 -3.62
CA TRP A 210 -30.41 9.90 -4.46
C TRP A 210 -29.02 9.38 -4.11
N ASP A 211 -28.05 10.29 -4.00
CA ASP A 211 -26.62 9.96 -3.90
C ASP A 211 -26.10 9.94 -2.46
N GLY A 212 -26.96 10.28 -1.49
CA GLY A 212 -26.58 10.53 -0.12
C GLY A 212 -26.01 11.93 0.12
N PRO A 213 -25.70 12.26 1.39
CA PRO A 213 -25.25 13.59 1.80
C PRO A 213 -23.96 14.04 1.06
N ARG A 214 -23.73 15.36 1.02
CA ARG A 214 -22.46 15.95 0.63
C ARG A 214 -21.88 16.78 1.77
N SER A 215 -20.56 16.84 1.88
CA SER A 215 -19.93 17.59 2.97
C SER A 215 -20.18 19.09 2.86
N GLY A 216 -20.18 19.61 1.64
CA GLY A 216 -20.17 21.05 1.36
C GLY A 216 -18.94 21.75 1.96
N LYS A 217 -18.85 23.07 1.79
CA LYS A 217 -17.67 23.85 2.16
C LYS A 217 -17.27 23.70 3.64
N ASP A 218 -18.21 23.95 4.55
CA ASP A 218 -17.90 23.92 5.99
C ASP A 218 -17.55 22.52 6.49
N GLY A 219 -18.25 21.50 5.95
CA GLY A 219 -18.02 20.10 6.32
C GLY A 219 -16.64 19.63 5.85
N ALA A 220 -16.30 19.89 4.59
CA ALA A 220 -15.00 19.54 4.03
C ALA A 220 -13.85 20.32 4.71
N ALA A 221 -14.05 21.60 5.02
CA ALA A 221 -13.06 22.41 5.75
C ALA A 221 -12.80 21.85 7.16
N ALA A 222 -13.86 21.48 7.89
CA ALA A 222 -13.73 20.93 9.23
C ALA A 222 -13.12 19.52 9.21
N LEU A 223 -13.46 18.69 8.22
CA LEU A 223 -12.96 17.32 8.10
C LEU A 223 -11.48 17.29 7.69
N THR A 224 -11.09 18.05 6.68
CA THR A 224 -9.73 17.99 6.09
C THR A 224 -8.72 18.92 6.76
N GLY A 225 -9.19 19.90 7.54
CA GLY A 225 -8.36 20.99 8.07
C GLY A 225 -7.96 22.04 7.03
N ILE A 226 -8.39 21.92 5.77
CA ILE A 226 -8.11 22.92 4.73
C ILE A 226 -8.93 24.19 4.99
N GLU A 227 -8.25 25.34 5.04
CA GLU A 227 -8.92 26.60 5.38
C GLU A 227 -9.77 27.16 4.25
N ARG A 228 -9.28 27.05 3.01
CA ARG A 228 -9.95 27.58 1.82
C ARG A 228 -10.69 26.47 1.09
N VAL A 229 -12.00 26.45 1.29
CA VAL A 229 -12.89 25.52 0.59
C VAL A 229 -13.94 26.30 -0.18
N HIS A 230 -14.06 26.02 -1.48
CA HIS A 230 -15.01 26.64 -2.41
C HIS A 230 -15.91 25.58 -3.05
N CYS A 231 -16.99 26.02 -3.71
CA CYS A 231 -17.79 25.12 -4.53
C CYS A 231 -17.05 24.79 -5.83
N THR A 232 -17.22 23.58 -6.37
CA THR A 232 -16.56 23.15 -7.62
C THR A 232 -16.82 24.10 -8.80
N GLU A 233 -18.01 24.70 -8.87
CA GLU A 233 -18.34 25.68 -9.93
C GLU A 233 -17.44 26.92 -9.92
N GLU A 234 -16.82 27.25 -8.77
CA GLU A 234 -15.91 28.38 -8.60
C GLU A 234 -14.48 28.07 -9.11
N LEU A 235 -14.17 26.81 -9.45
CA LEU A 235 -12.83 26.37 -9.86
C LEU A 235 -12.30 27.21 -11.03
N GLY A 236 -13.11 27.35 -12.09
CA GLY A 236 -12.70 28.13 -13.27
C GLY A 236 -12.39 29.59 -12.98
N VAL A 237 -13.03 30.20 -11.97
CA VAL A 237 -12.76 31.59 -11.56
C VAL A 237 -11.37 31.69 -10.93
N VAL A 238 -11.03 30.75 -10.04
CA VAL A 238 -9.71 30.69 -9.42
C VAL A 238 -8.63 30.43 -10.45
N LEU A 239 -8.84 29.48 -11.37
CA LEU A 239 -7.83 29.14 -12.38
C LEU A 239 -7.59 30.28 -13.39
N LYS A 240 -8.61 31.06 -13.76
CA LYS A 240 -8.45 32.24 -14.63
C LYS A 240 -7.56 33.34 -14.01
N SER A 241 -7.44 33.37 -12.69
CA SER A 241 -6.57 34.32 -11.98
C SER A 241 -5.07 33.94 -12.05
N LEU A 242 -4.72 32.77 -12.59
CA LEU A 242 -3.37 32.19 -12.60
C LEU A 242 -2.55 32.58 -13.84
N LYS A 243 -2.68 33.82 -14.35
CA LYS A 243 -1.87 34.27 -15.49
C LYS A 243 -0.39 34.30 -15.11
N GLY A 244 0.47 33.76 -15.98
CA GLY A 244 1.93 33.76 -15.79
C GLY A 244 2.45 32.74 -14.76
N THR A 245 1.65 31.74 -14.38
CA THR A 245 2.08 30.66 -13.48
C THR A 245 2.60 29.45 -14.24
N VAL A 246 3.54 28.72 -13.64
CA VAL A 246 3.94 27.38 -14.10
C VAL A 246 2.96 26.37 -13.51
N LEU A 247 2.34 25.57 -14.38
CA LEU A 247 1.29 24.62 -14.01
C LEU A 247 1.84 23.20 -13.91
N TRP A 248 1.49 22.50 -12.83
CA TRP A 248 1.76 21.08 -12.61
C TRP A 248 0.44 20.31 -12.68
N TYR A 249 0.22 19.60 -13.78
CA TYR A 249 -1.03 18.91 -14.05
C TYR A 249 -0.86 17.82 -15.12
N ASP A 250 -1.55 16.70 -14.95
CA ASP A 250 -1.52 15.56 -15.88
C ASP A 250 -2.77 15.54 -16.76
N GLY A 251 -2.69 16.24 -17.90
CA GLY A 251 -3.84 16.48 -18.79
C GLY A 251 -4.05 15.49 -19.93
N SER A 252 -3.11 14.58 -20.20
CA SER A 252 -3.22 13.63 -21.34
C SER A 252 -4.31 12.57 -21.12
N GLN A 253 -4.51 12.15 -19.88
CA GLN A 253 -5.59 11.26 -19.43
C GLN A 253 -6.14 11.81 -18.12
N PRO A 254 -7.03 12.81 -18.17
CA PRO A 254 -7.49 13.50 -16.97
C PRO A 254 -8.31 12.54 -16.11
N ALA A 255 -8.03 12.52 -14.80
CA ALA A 255 -8.81 11.76 -13.82
C ALA A 255 -10.31 12.10 -13.88
N HIS A 256 -10.62 13.35 -14.23
CA HIS A 256 -11.98 13.84 -14.41
C HIS A 256 -12.17 14.56 -15.75
N PRO A 257 -12.65 13.87 -16.80
CA PRO A 257 -12.82 14.47 -18.13
C PRO A 257 -13.70 15.73 -18.13
N HIS A 258 -14.84 15.72 -17.42
CA HIS A 258 -15.75 16.88 -17.42
C HIS A 258 -15.17 18.11 -16.70
N LEU A 259 -14.62 17.98 -15.48
CA LEU A 259 -13.98 19.11 -14.79
C LEU A 259 -12.74 19.59 -15.54
N HIS A 260 -11.97 18.68 -16.14
CA HIS A 260 -10.87 19.04 -17.01
C HIS A 260 -11.37 19.93 -18.16
N GLN A 261 -12.34 19.45 -18.95
CA GLN A 261 -12.88 20.20 -20.09
C GLN A 261 -13.50 21.54 -19.67
N ALA A 262 -14.25 21.58 -18.57
CA ALA A 262 -14.97 22.78 -18.14
C ALA A 262 -14.06 23.86 -17.51
N HIS A 263 -12.98 23.47 -16.84
CA HIS A 263 -12.20 24.40 -16.01
C HIS A 263 -10.70 24.42 -16.31
N VAL A 264 -10.08 23.28 -16.59
CA VAL A 264 -8.62 23.20 -16.76
C VAL A 264 -8.21 23.39 -18.23
N GLY A 265 -8.95 22.79 -19.17
CA GLY A 265 -8.73 22.90 -20.61
C GLY A 265 -8.61 24.35 -21.10
N PRO A 266 -9.55 25.25 -20.77
CA PRO A 266 -9.46 26.66 -21.15
C PRO A 266 -8.23 27.40 -20.61
N VAL A 267 -7.66 26.92 -19.50
CA VAL A 267 -6.43 27.48 -18.91
C VAL A 267 -5.20 26.98 -19.67
N LEU A 268 -5.20 25.72 -20.11
CA LEU A 268 -4.14 25.15 -20.93
C LEU A 268 -4.07 25.76 -22.33
N GLU A 269 -5.21 26.11 -22.92
CA GLU A 269 -5.29 26.83 -24.21
C GLU A 269 -4.63 28.21 -24.16
N ALA A 270 -4.56 28.84 -22.98
CA ALA A 270 -3.84 30.10 -22.78
C ALA A 270 -2.30 29.93 -22.75
N GLY A 271 -1.79 28.71 -22.92
CA GLY A 271 -0.37 28.38 -23.10
C GLY A 271 0.52 28.49 -21.85
N PRO A 272 0.10 28.04 -20.65
CA PRO A 272 0.99 28.00 -19.49
C PRO A 272 2.12 26.99 -19.73
N MET A 273 3.25 27.20 -19.05
CA MET A 273 4.27 26.17 -18.96
C MET A 273 3.73 25.00 -18.13
N LEU A 274 3.65 23.82 -18.74
CA LEU A 274 3.05 22.62 -18.16
C LEU A 274 4.10 21.57 -17.81
N HIS A 275 4.05 21.07 -16.58
CA HIS A 275 4.84 19.92 -16.12
C HIS A 275 3.93 18.83 -15.57
N SER A 276 4.36 17.57 -15.69
CA SER A 276 3.67 16.43 -15.09
C SER A 276 3.84 16.43 -13.57
N LEU A 277 2.74 16.17 -12.85
CA LEU A 277 2.74 16.11 -11.39
C LEU A 277 2.98 14.67 -10.89
N ARG A 278 2.52 13.67 -11.65
CA ARG A 278 2.62 12.23 -11.35
C ARG A 278 3.99 11.76 -10.84
N PRO A 279 5.14 12.09 -11.46
CA PRO A 279 6.44 11.65 -10.92
C PRO A 279 6.69 12.13 -9.50
N LEU A 280 6.21 13.32 -9.14
CA LEU A 280 6.37 13.88 -7.80
C LEU A 280 5.40 13.24 -6.80
N THR A 281 4.11 13.10 -7.15
CA THR A 281 3.13 12.43 -6.26
C THR A 281 3.50 10.97 -6.03
N HIS A 282 3.91 10.26 -7.08
CA HIS A 282 4.33 8.87 -6.98
C HIS A 282 5.62 8.72 -6.16
N SER A 283 6.56 9.66 -6.23
CA SER A 283 7.75 9.62 -5.37
C SER A 283 7.42 9.74 -3.87
N LEU A 284 6.34 10.46 -3.52
CA LEU A 284 5.86 10.54 -2.14
C LEU A 284 5.13 9.26 -1.72
N ARG A 285 4.21 8.77 -2.56
CA ARG A 285 3.45 7.54 -2.32
C ARG A 285 4.34 6.30 -2.23
N ALA A 286 5.49 6.30 -2.89
CA ALA A 286 6.41 5.17 -2.87
C ALA A 286 6.95 4.85 -1.46
N VAL A 287 7.07 5.84 -0.57
CA VAL A 287 7.60 5.67 0.79
C VAL A 287 6.47 5.86 1.81
N LYS A 288 6.04 4.74 2.41
CA LYS A 288 4.89 4.68 3.31
C LYS A 288 5.26 5.21 4.70
N SER A 289 4.37 6.02 5.27
CA SER A 289 4.40 6.38 6.70
C SER A 289 4.08 5.17 7.57
N SER A 290 4.32 5.27 8.87
CA SER A 290 3.92 4.23 9.83
C SER A 290 2.41 3.99 9.86
N ALA A 291 1.61 5.03 9.61
CA ALA A 291 0.15 4.91 9.56
C ALA A 291 -0.30 4.18 8.29
N GLU A 292 0.34 4.47 7.15
CA GLU A 292 0.11 3.76 5.89
C GLU A 292 0.51 2.28 6.01
N VAL A 293 1.67 1.99 6.60
CA VAL A 293 2.10 0.61 6.87
C VAL A 293 1.10 -0.12 7.76
N ALA A 294 0.52 0.53 8.78
CA ALA A 294 -0.49 -0.09 9.63
C ALA A 294 -1.77 -0.47 8.85
N LEU A 295 -2.20 0.36 7.90
CA LEU A 295 -3.33 0.04 7.00
C LEU A 295 -3.00 -1.13 6.07
N MET A 296 -1.79 -1.15 5.49
CA MET A 296 -1.34 -2.26 4.64
C MET A 296 -1.16 -3.57 5.43
N GLN A 297 -0.70 -3.51 6.69
CA GLN A 297 -0.64 -4.68 7.57
C GLN A 297 -2.02 -5.26 7.82
N GLU A 298 -3.04 -4.40 8.00
CA GLU A 298 -4.40 -4.84 8.21
C GLU A 298 -5.01 -5.43 6.93
N ALA A 299 -4.76 -4.84 5.76
CA ALA A 299 -5.13 -5.43 4.47
C ALA A 299 -4.51 -6.82 4.29
N GLY A 300 -3.20 -6.97 4.55
CA GLY A 300 -2.51 -8.27 4.50
C GLY A 300 -3.07 -9.29 5.50
N ARG A 301 -3.47 -8.86 6.71
CA ARG A 301 -4.10 -9.71 7.73
C ARG A 301 -5.47 -10.20 7.29
N ILE A 302 -6.31 -9.32 6.74
CA ILE A 302 -7.65 -9.63 6.23
C ILE A 302 -7.53 -10.64 5.08
N THR A 303 -6.69 -10.35 4.09
CA THR A 303 -6.44 -11.23 2.94
C THR A 303 -5.91 -12.59 3.38
N ALA A 304 -4.99 -12.64 4.34
CA ALA A 304 -4.50 -13.90 4.90
C ALA A 304 -5.58 -14.72 5.62
N GLN A 305 -6.58 -14.07 6.23
CA GLN A 305 -7.73 -14.77 6.79
C GLN A 305 -8.66 -15.29 5.70
N ALA A 306 -8.92 -14.50 4.66
CA ALA A 306 -9.70 -14.92 3.50
C ALA A 306 -9.09 -16.16 2.84
N PHE A 307 -7.78 -16.19 2.57
CA PHE A 307 -7.10 -17.38 2.04
C PHE A 307 -7.30 -18.62 2.89
N ARG A 308 -7.10 -18.53 4.22
CA ARG A 308 -7.27 -19.69 5.12
C ARG A 308 -8.69 -20.24 5.06
N ARG A 309 -9.70 -19.36 5.00
CA ARG A 309 -11.11 -19.72 4.97
C ARG A 309 -11.54 -20.27 3.60
N THR A 310 -10.98 -19.75 2.51
CA THR A 310 -11.20 -20.28 1.17
C THR A 310 -10.55 -21.65 0.98
N MET A 311 -9.33 -21.86 1.50
CA MET A 311 -8.68 -23.17 1.54
C MET A 311 -9.54 -24.20 2.29
N GLY A 312 -10.12 -23.83 3.44
CA GLY A 312 -10.99 -24.71 4.23
C GLY A 312 -12.32 -25.09 3.55
N LEU A 313 -12.80 -24.28 2.60
CA LEU A 313 -13.98 -24.60 1.78
C LEU A 313 -13.65 -25.53 0.60
N SER A 314 -12.38 -25.58 0.19
CA SER A 314 -11.95 -26.28 -1.02
C SER A 314 -12.19 -27.78 -0.91
N GLN A 315 -12.76 -28.36 -1.97
CA GLN A 315 -12.92 -29.80 -2.16
C GLN A 315 -12.79 -30.10 -3.66
N GLY A 316 -12.58 -31.38 -4.02
CA GLY A 316 -12.58 -31.80 -5.42
C GLY A 316 -13.91 -31.47 -6.12
N ASP A 317 -13.84 -31.23 -7.44
CA ASP A 317 -14.96 -30.83 -8.29
C ASP A 317 -15.67 -29.53 -7.87
N VAL A 318 -14.93 -28.60 -7.24
CA VAL A 318 -15.43 -27.27 -6.87
C VAL A 318 -15.41 -26.31 -8.07
N ASP A 319 -16.39 -25.42 -8.16
CA ASP A 319 -16.41 -24.35 -9.15
C ASP A 319 -15.46 -23.21 -8.73
N GLU A 320 -14.67 -22.69 -9.67
CA GLU A 320 -13.83 -21.50 -9.47
C GLU A 320 -14.64 -20.31 -8.94
N ALA A 321 -15.88 -20.14 -9.40
CA ALA A 321 -16.78 -19.09 -8.94
C ALA A 321 -17.13 -19.21 -7.44
N VAL A 322 -17.19 -20.43 -6.90
CA VAL A 322 -17.44 -20.67 -5.47
C VAL A 322 -16.25 -20.22 -4.63
N LEU A 323 -15.03 -20.52 -5.08
CA LEU A 323 -13.81 -20.07 -4.38
C LEU A 323 -13.62 -18.55 -4.48
N PHE A 324 -13.95 -17.94 -5.62
CA PHE A 324 -14.05 -16.48 -5.74
C PHE A 324 -15.05 -15.96 -4.70
N ALA A 325 -16.31 -16.36 -4.77
CA ALA A 325 -17.37 -15.83 -3.90
C ALA A 325 -17.01 -15.97 -2.42
N LYS A 326 -16.41 -17.10 -2.03
CA LYS A 326 -15.89 -17.32 -0.68
C LYS A 326 -14.78 -16.33 -0.32
N PHE A 327 -13.81 -16.13 -1.20
CA PHE A 327 -12.72 -15.19 -0.96
C PHE A 327 -13.22 -13.75 -0.82
N ASP A 328 -14.11 -13.27 -1.70
CA ASP A 328 -14.72 -11.94 -1.56
C ASP A 328 -15.51 -11.80 -0.26
N PHE A 329 -16.36 -12.79 0.04
CA PHE A 329 -17.15 -12.82 1.28
C PHE A 329 -16.25 -12.68 2.52
N GLU A 330 -15.16 -13.44 2.60
CA GLU A 330 -14.28 -13.41 3.76
C GLU A 330 -13.51 -12.09 3.87
N ASN A 331 -13.08 -11.49 2.76
CA ASN A 331 -12.45 -10.17 2.81
C ASN A 331 -13.42 -9.11 3.36
N ARG A 332 -14.65 -9.09 2.85
CA ARG A 332 -15.70 -8.16 3.31
C ARG A 332 -16.11 -8.40 4.75
N LEU A 333 -16.26 -9.67 5.15
CA LEU A 333 -16.60 -10.04 6.53
C LEU A 333 -15.57 -9.52 7.53
N HIS A 334 -14.28 -9.50 7.16
CA HIS A 334 -13.19 -9.02 8.01
C HIS A 334 -12.93 -7.51 7.87
N GLY A 335 -13.77 -6.78 7.13
CA GLY A 335 -13.77 -5.32 7.10
C GLY A 335 -13.16 -4.66 5.86
N ALA A 336 -12.77 -5.42 4.84
CA ALA A 336 -12.34 -4.83 3.57
C ALA A 336 -13.47 -4.03 2.90
N ASN A 337 -13.12 -2.91 2.28
CA ASN A 337 -14.06 -2.11 1.51
C ASN A 337 -14.39 -2.78 0.17
N PHE A 338 -13.35 -3.26 -0.50
CA PHE A 338 -13.42 -3.85 -1.84
C PHE A 338 -12.40 -4.99 -1.99
N LEU A 339 -12.54 -5.77 -3.05
CA LEU A 339 -11.39 -6.46 -3.64
C LEU A 339 -10.53 -5.41 -4.36
N ALA A 340 -9.21 -5.53 -4.25
CA ALA A 340 -8.27 -4.58 -4.84
C ALA A 340 -8.21 -4.71 -6.38
N TYR A 341 -8.48 -5.90 -6.91
CA TYR A 341 -8.51 -6.25 -8.32
C TYR A 341 -9.41 -7.47 -8.53
N PRO A 342 -9.86 -7.76 -9.78
CA PRO A 342 -10.56 -9.00 -10.09
C PRO A 342 -9.66 -10.21 -9.77
N PRO A 343 -10.03 -11.09 -8.81
CA PRO A 343 -9.19 -12.21 -8.44
C PRO A 343 -8.99 -13.18 -9.61
N VAL A 344 -7.82 -13.77 -9.71
CA VAL A 344 -7.61 -14.96 -10.54
C VAL A 344 -7.97 -16.17 -9.70
N VAL A 345 -8.87 -17.02 -10.17
CA VAL A 345 -9.17 -18.32 -9.55
C VAL A 345 -9.05 -19.37 -10.64
N ALA A 346 -7.86 -19.95 -10.77
CA ALA A 346 -7.52 -20.78 -11.93
C ALA A 346 -7.19 -22.21 -11.50
N GLY A 347 -8.10 -23.15 -11.78
CA GLY A 347 -7.91 -24.57 -11.54
C GLY A 347 -7.13 -25.29 -12.65
N GLY A 348 -6.35 -26.31 -12.29
CA GLY A 348 -5.64 -27.17 -13.24
C GLY A 348 -4.75 -26.39 -14.22
N ASN A 349 -4.77 -26.77 -15.50
CA ASN A 349 -3.96 -26.13 -16.54
C ASN A 349 -4.29 -24.62 -16.74
N ARG A 350 -5.46 -24.15 -16.29
CA ARG A 350 -5.83 -22.73 -16.40
C ARG A 350 -4.94 -21.83 -15.56
N ALA A 351 -4.27 -22.36 -14.52
CA ALA A 351 -3.25 -21.65 -13.77
C ALA A 351 -2.07 -21.17 -14.63
N ASN A 352 -1.90 -21.71 -15.85
CA ASN A 352 -0.92 -21.25 -16.83
C ASN A 352 -1.37 -20.03 -17.65
N THR A 353 -2.60 -19.53 -17.44
CA THR A 353 -3.12 -18.27 -18.01
C THR A 353 -3.03 -17.18 -16.94
N LEU A 354 -2.04 -16.27 -17.07
CA LEU A 354 -1.66 -15.36 -15.98
C LEU A 354 -2.77 -14.42 -15.50
N HIS A 355 -3.59 -13.89 -16.41
CA HIS A 355 -4.72 -13.00 -16.10
C HIS A 355 -6.06 -13.73 -16.31
N TYR A 356 -6.17 -14.98 -15.83
CA TYR A 356 -7.40 -15.75 -15.90
C TYR A 356 -8.45 -15.19 -14.93
N ILE A 357 -9.39 -14.38 -15.43
CA ILE A 357 -10.43 -13.73 -14.62
C ILE A 357 -11.84 -14.27 -14.91
N ASN A 358 -11.96 -15.26 -15.79
CA ASN A 358 -13.24 -15.85 -16.16
C ASN A 358 -13.87 -16.62 -14.99
N ASN A 359 -13.04 -17.30 -14.19
CA ASN A 359 -13.40 -17.94 -12.92
C ASN A 359 -14.73 -18.74 -12.99
N ASN A 360 -14.86 -19.60 -13.99
CA ASN A 360 -16.13 -20.21 -14.36
C ASN A 360 -16.03 -21.69 -14.76
N GLN A 361 -14.93 -22.35 -14.40
CA GLN A 361 -14.72 -23.76 -14.65
C GLN A 361 -14.73 -24.58 -13.36
N ILE A 362 -15.01 -25.87 -13.51
CA ILE A 362 -14.89 -26.84 -12.43
C ILE A 362 -13.41 -27.21 -12.25
N ILE A 363 -12.92 -27.16 -11.02
CA ILE A 363 -11.61 -27.64 -10.62
C ILE A 363 -11.75 -29.08 -10.15
N LYS A 364 -11.14 -30.01 -10.89
CA LYS A 364 -11.30 -31.45 -10.67
C LYS A 364 -10.59 -31.92 -9.42
N ASP A 365 -11.09 -33.02 -8.84
CA ASP A 365 -10.35 -33.71 -7.80
C ASP A 365 -8.93 -34.06 -8.27
N GLY A 366 -7.94 -33.83 -7.40
CA GLY A 366 -6.53 -33.97 -7.72
C GLY A 366 -5.88 -32.80 -8.45
N GLU A 367 -6.63 -31.80 -8.94
CA GLU A 367 -6.04 -30.57 -9.48
C GLU A 367 -5.60 -29.59 -8.37
N MET A 368 -4.72 -28.66 -8.71
CA MET A 368 -4.47 -27.47 -7.89
C MET A 368 -5.30 -26.29 -8.37
N VAL A 369 -5.52 -25.33 -7.49
CA VAL A 369 -6.01 -24.00 -7.81
C VAL A 369 -4.92 -22.98 -7.50
N LEU A 370 -4.68 -22.06 -8.42
CA LEU A 370 -3.95 -20.81 -8.19
C LEU A 370 -4.99 -19.73 -7.95
N LEU A 371 -5.03 -19.20 -6.72
CA LEU A 371 -5.84 -18.02 -6.39
C LEU A 371 -4.91 -16.84 -6.14
N ASP A 372 -5.05 -15.82 -6.96
CA ASP A 372 -4.44 -14.51 -6.81
C ASP A 372 -5.54 -13.52 -6.46
N GLY A 373 -5.46 -12.94 -5.27
CA GLY A 373 -6.49 -12.04 -4.78
C GLY A 373 -6.03 -11.22 -3.59
N GLY A 374 -6.53 -10.00 -3.54
CA GLY A 374 -6.26 -9.06 -2.48
C GLY A 374 -7.44 -8.15 -2.20
N CYS A 375 -7.41 -7.49 -1.05
CA CYS A 375 -8.44 -6.56 -0.62
C CYS A 375 -7.93 -5.13 -0.56
N GLU A 376 -8.86 -4.18 -0.61
CA GLU A 376 -8.63 -2.79 -0.25
C GLU A 376 -9.19 -2.53 1.16
N TYR A 377 -8.36 -1.95 2.01
CA TYR A 377 -8.70 -1.50 3.35
C TYR A 377 -8.33 -0.03 3.53
N PHE A 378 -9.36 0.82 3.55
CA PHE A 378 -9.29 2.28 3.64
C PHE A 378 -8.27 2.92 2.68
N GLY A 379 -8.33 2.51 1.42
CA GLY A 379 -7.52 3.07 0.34
C GLY A 379 -6.12 2.48 0.21
N TYR A 380 -5.76 1.44 0.98
CA TYR A 380 -4.52 0.67 0.81
C TYR A 380 -4.85 -0.78 0.49
N VAL A 381 -4.03 -1.40 -0.36
CA VAL A 381 -4.31 -2.73 -0.90
C VAL A 381 -3.31 -3.77 -0.41
N SER A 382 -3.74 -5.03 -0.45
CA SER A 382 -2.87 -6.22 -0.42
C SER A 382 -2.85 -6.90 -1.79
N ASP A 383 -1.84 -7.69 -2.09
CA ASP A 383 -1.71 -8.49 -3.30
C ASP A 383 -1.07 -9.85 -2.96
N VAL A 384 -1.87 -10.91 -2.98
CA VAL A 384 -1.44 -12.20 -2.46
C VAL A 384 -1.90 -13.31 -3.38
N THR A 385 -0.95 -14.12 -3.81
CA THR A 385 -1.19 -15.38 -4.53
C THR A 385 -0.86 -16.59 -3.66
N ARG A 386 -1.76 -17.58 -3.65
CA ARG A 386 -1.50 -18.93 -3.15
C ARG A 386 -1.95 -19.98 -4.16
N THR A 387 -1.18 -21.06 -4.23
CA THR A 387 -1.55 -22.27 -4.97
C THR A 387 -1.73 -23.44 -4.00
N TRP A 388 -2.81 -24.22 -4.14
CA TRP A 388 -3.04 -25.41 -3.31
C TRP A 388 -3.85 -26.49 -4.05
N PRO A 389 -3.70 -27.77 -3.68
CA PRO A 389 -4.55 -28.86 -4.19
C PRO A 389 -5.98 -28.72 -3.67
N VAL A 390 -6.99 -28.75 -4.55
CA VAL A 390 -8.38 -28.49 -4.11
C VAL A 390 -8.94 -29.57 -3.19
N ASN A 391 -8.35 -30.76 -3.19
CA ASN A 391 -8.69 -31.83 -2.25
C ASN A 391 -7.87 -31.79 -0.95
N GLY A 392 -7.01 -30.79 -0.79
CA GLY A 392 -6.25 -30.53 0.42
C GLY A 392 -4.98 -31.37 0.61
N LYS A 393 -4.55 -32.16 -0.39
CA LYS A 393 -3.32 -32.98 -0.33
C LYS A 393 -2.48 -32.86 -1.59
N PHE A 394 -1.20 -32.51 -1.42
CA PHE A 394 -0.30 -32.40 -2.56
C PHE A 394 0.07 -33.79 -3.07
N SER A 395 -0.04 -34.00 -4.39
CA SER A 395 0.62 -35.14 -5.02
C SER A 395 2.15 -34.94 -5.01
N PRO A 396 2.96 -36.01 -5.17
CA PRO A 396 4.40 -35.88 -5.23
C PRO A 396 4.88 -34.87 -6.30
N ALA A 397 4.27 -34.89 -7.49
CA ALA A 397 4.63 -33.97 -8.56
C ALA A 397 4.25 -32.52 -8.25
N GLN A 398 3.08 -32.29 -7.63
CA GLN A 398 2.65 -30.97 -7.19
C GLN A 398 3.57 -30.42 -6.10
N ALA A 399 3.91 -31.25 -5.11
CA ALA A 399 4.81 -30.88 -4.01
C ALA A 399 6.19 -30.45 -4.53
N GLU A 400 6.77 -31.17 -5.51
CA GLU A 400 8.07 -30.83 -6.08
C GLU A 400 8.09 -29.46 -6.78
N VAL A 401 7.09 -29.16 -7.62
CA VAL A 401 7.00 -27.85 -8.29
C VAL A 401 6.69 -26.76 -7.27
N TYR A 402 5.82 -27.02 -6.31
CA TYR A 402 5.47 -26.07 -5.25
C TYR A 402 6.67 -25.69 -4.38
N GLU A 403 7.42 -26.68 -3.89
CA GLU A 403 8.61 -26.44 -3.08
C GLU A 403 9.69 -25.69 -3.86
N ALA A 404 9.87 -25.98 -5.16
CA ALA A 404 10.78 -25.23 -6.01
C ALA A 404 10.45 -23.74 -6.04
N VAL A 405 9.17 -23.38 -6.25
CA VAL A 405 8.72 -21.98 -6.23
C VAL A 405 8.87 -21.36 -4.83
N LEU A 406 8.49 -22.10 -3.78
CA LEU A 406 8.59 -21.64 -2.39
C LEU A 406 10.04 -21.34 -1.98
N GLU A 407 11.01 -22.16 -2.41
CA GLU A 407 12.44 -21.96 -2.14
C GLU A 407 12.95 -20.68 -2.83
N VAL A 408 12.57 -20.47 -4.10
CA VAL A 408 12.89 -19.24 -4.82
C VAL A 408 12.28 -18.03 -4.13
N GLN A 409 11.01 -18.12 -3.72
CA GLN A 409 10.30 -17.04 -3.05
C GLN A 409 10.95 -16.62 -1.74
N ARG A 410 11.28 -17.59 -0.88
CA ARG A 410 11.99 -17.34 0.38
C ARG A 410 13.35 -16.69 0.15
N SER A 411 14.06 -17.11 -0.88
CA SER A 411 15.34 -16.51 -1.26
C SER A 411 15.17 -15.06 -1.70
N CYS A 412 14.16 -14.76 -2.53
CA CYS A 412 13.86 -13.39 -2.97
C CYS A 412 13.43 -12.48 -1.81
N LEU A 413 12.61 -12.97 -0.89
CA LEU A 413 12.23 -12.25 0.34
C LEU A 413 13.45 -11.87 1.18
N SER A 414 14.45 -12.75 1.28
CA SER A 414 15.68 -12.46 2.06
C SER A 414 16.53 -11.33 1.47
N LEU A 415 16.34 -10.99 0.20
CA LEU A 415 17.06 -9.91 -0.49
C LEU A 415 16.40 -8.54 -0.32
N CYS A 416 15.14 -8.49 0.12
CA CYS A 416 14.36 -7.26 0.24
C CYS A 416 14.92 -6.39 1.37
N SER A 417 15.88 -5.54 1.02
CA SER A 417 16.66 -4.71 1.94
C SER A 417 17.07 -3.38 1.28
N PRO A 418 17.37 -2.35 2.07
CA PRO A 418 17.80 -1.06 1.52
C PRO A 418 19.02 -1.19 0.60
N GLY A 419 18.97 -0.55 -0.56
CA GLY A 419 20.06 -0.56 -1.55
C GLY A 419 19.90 -1.59 -2.67
N VAL A 420 19.11 -2.66 -2.46
CA VAL A 420 18.79 -3.65 -3.50
C VAL A 420 17.66 -3.12 -4.39
N SER A 421 17.64 -3.43 -5.69
CA SER A 421 16.55 -3.05 -6.61
C SER A 421 15.64 -4.22 -6.95
N LEU A 422 14.41 -3.95 -7.40
CA LEU A 422 13.48 -4.97 -7.90
C LEU A 422 14.09 -5.76 -9.07
N ASP A 423 14.81 -5.09 -9.98
CA ASP A 423 15.49 -5.75 -11.11
C ASP A 423 16.63 -6.69 -10.65
N HIS A 424 17.32 -6.35 -9.57
CA HIS A 424 18.32 -7.22 -8.97
C HIS A 424 17.67 -8.49 -8.41
N ILE A 425 16.58 -8.33 -7.66
CA ILE A 425 15.80 -9.46 -7.13
C ILE A 425 15.26 -10.32 -8.28
N TYR A 426 14.76 -9.71 -9.36
CA TYR A 426 14.26 -10.42 -10.53
C TYR A 426 15.36 -11.22 -11.23
N SER A 427 16.55 -10.65 -11.38
CA SER A 427 17.70 -11.37 -11.95
C SER A 427 18.08 -12.58 -11.09
N THR A 428 18.07 -12.43 -9.76
CA THR A 428 18.32 -13.54 -8.83
C THR A 428 17.20 -14.59 -8.88
N MET A 429 15.94 -14.18 -8.98
CA MET A 429 14.79 -15.07 -9.16
C MET A 429 14.97 -15.97 -10.39
N LEU A 430 15.33 -15.38 -11.54
CA LEU A 430 15.53 -16.15 -12.77
C LEU A 430 16.69 -17.15 -12.67
N ALA A 431 17.79 -16.78 -12.01
CA ALA A 431 18.91 -17.70 -11.76
C ALA A 431 18.48 -18.86 -10.85
N LEU A 432 17.71 -18.58 -9.80
CA LEU A 432 17.16 -19.57 -8.87
C LEU A 432 16.18 -20.52 -9.57
N LEU A 433 15.23 -19.99 -10.34
CA LEU A 433 14.29 -20.78 -11.13
C LEU A 433 15.04 -21.65 -12.15
N GLY A 434 16.07 -21.13 -12.82
CA GLY A 434 16.91 -21.93 -13.72
C GLY A 434 17.58 -23.12 -13.02
N ARG A 435 18.00 -22.96 -11.76
CA ARG A 435 18.51 -24.08 -10.94
C ARG A 435 17.40 -25.10 -10.61
N GLN A 436 16.22 -24.64 -10.23
CA GLN A 436 15.09 -25.52 -9.94
C GLN A 436 14.63 -26.29 -11.18
N LEU A 437 14.58 -25.64 -12.35
CA LEU A 437 14.23 -26.30 -13.62
C LEU A 437 15.20 -27.45 -13.97
N ARG A 438 16.51 -27.29 -13.67
CA ARG A 438 17.50 -28.37 -13.80
C ARG A 438 17.23 -29.51 -12.82
N ARG A 439 16.95 -29.17 -11.55
CA ARG A 439 16.67 -30.15 -10.48
C ARG A 439 15.41 -30.97 -10.77
N LEU A 440 14.38 -30.34 -11.30
CA LEU A 440 13.12 -30.99 -11.69
C LEU A 440 13.27 -31.81 -12.99
N GLY A 441 14.37 -31.65 -13.74
CA GLY A 441 14.54 -32.28 -15.05
C GLY A 441 13.68 -31.67 -16.16
N VAL A 442 13.13 -30.47 -15.94
CA VAL A 442 12.41 -29.68 -16.96
C VAL A 442 13.39 -29.15 -18.01
N VAL A 443 14.62 -28.86 -17.61
CA VAL A 443 15.75 -28.64 -18.52
C VAL A 443 16.89 -29.59 -18.17
N LYS A 444 17.75 -29.92 -19.14
CA LYS A 444 18.88 -30.84 -18.94
C LYS A 444 19.82 -30.33 -17.85
N ALA A 445 20.37 -31.24 -17.04
CA ALA A 445 21.34 -30.88 -16.00
C ALA A 445 22.61 -30.20 -16.57
N SER A 446 23.00 -30.52 -17.80
CA SER A 446 24.13 -29.93 -18.52
C SER A 446 23.84 -28.57 -19.15
N THR A 447 22.62 -28.05 -19.06
CA THR A 447 22.25 -26.74 -19.62
C THR A 447 23.07 -25.63 -18.94
N SER A 448 23.62 -24.73 -19.77
CA SER A 448 24.41 -23.58 -19.30
C SER A 448 23.57 -22.66 -18.42
N ASP A 449 24.20 -21.87 -17.55
CA ASP A 449 23.46 -20.94 -16.68
C ASP A 449 22.69 -19.89 -17.49
N ALA A 450 23.26 -19.40 -18.59
CA ALA A 450 22.60 -18.45 -19.48
C ALA A 450 21.33 -19.05 -20.14
N ASP A 451 21.42 -20.29 -20.62
CA ASP A 451 20.27 -20.99 -21.20
C ASP A 451 19.23 -21.37 -20.15
N ALA A 452 19.66 -21.70 -18.92
CA ALA A 452 18.77 -21.97 -17.80
C ALA A 452 17.98 -20.71 -17.39
N VAL A 453 18.63 -19.54 -17.38
CA VAL A 453 17.96 -18.24 -17.17
C VAL A 453 16.98 -17.92 -18.30
N LYS A 454 17.36 -18.20 -19.55
CA LYS A 454 16.46 -18.03 -20.71
C LYS A 454 15.24 -18.95 -20.60
N ALA A 455 15.43 -20.20 -20.17
CA ALA A 455 14.34 -21.12 -19.89
C ALA A 455 13.46 -20.61 -18.74
N ALA A 456 14.05 -20.12 -17.64
CA ALA A 456 13.31 -19.54 -16.52
C ALA A 456 12.37 -18.40 -16.97
N ARG A 457 12.81 -17.51 -17.87
CA ARG A 457 11.93 -16.47 -18.45
C ARG A 457 10.76 -17.03 -19.26
N ARG A 458 10.91 -18.20 -19.87
CA ARG A 458 9.84 -18.86 -20.62
C ARG A 458 8.81 -19.49 -19.68
N PHE A 459 9.27 -20.10 -18.59
CA PHE A 459 8.40 -20.72 -17.57
C PHE A 459 7.88 -19.73 -16.52
N CYS A 460 8.42 -18.53 -16.45
CA CYS A 460 7.99 -17.41 -15.59
C CYS A 460 8.07 -16.11 -16.40
N PRO A 461 7.05 -15.78 -17.21
CA PRO A 461 7.12 -14.68 -18.17
C PRO A 461 6.79 -13.30 -17.57
N HIS A 462 6.46 -13.23 -16.28
CA HIS A 462 6.24 -11.97 -15.55
C HIS A 462 7.45 -11.60 -14.68
N HIS A 463 7.36 -10.42 -14.04
CA HIS A 463 8.40 -9.90 -13.15
C HIS A 463 8.33 -10.57 -11.77
N VAL A 464 9.34 -10.36 -10.92
CA VAL A 464 9.33 -10.88 -9.52
C VAL A 464 8.39 -10.12 -8.59
N GLY A 465 7.88 -8.98 -9.03
CA GLY A 465 7.10 -8.07 -8.19
C GLY A 465 7.06 -6.64 -8.69
N HIS A 466 6.29 -5.81 -8.01
CA HIS A 466 6.06 -4.39 -8.27
C HIS A 466 5.91 -3.61 -6.96
N TYR A 467 5.86 -2.28 -7.04
CA TYR A 467 5.48 -1.47 -5.88
C TYR A 467 4.00 -1.67 -5.55
N LEU A 468 3.67 -1.57 -4.25
CA LEU A 468 2.33 -1.77 -3.70
C LEU A 468 1.97 -0.62 -2.76
N GLY A 469 0.71 -0.21 -2.70
CA GLY A 469 0.27 0.83 -1.76
C GLY A 469 -1.21 1.15 -1.89
N MET A 470 -1.54 2.31 -2.44
CA MET A 470 -2.94 2.69 -2.68
C MET A 470 -3.50 2.11 -3.98
N ASP A 471 -2.61 1.74 -4.90
CA ASP A 471 -2.90 0.93 -6.08
C ASP A 471 -2.13 -0.40 -5.97
N VAL A 472 -2.61 -1.43 -6.69
CA VAL A 472 -1.97 -2.76 -6.77
C VAL A 472 -0.60 -2.64 -7.44
N HIS A 473 -0.60 -2.19 -8.69
CA HIS A 473 0.62 -1.74 -9.38
C HIS A 473 0.88 -0.26 -9.04
N ASP A 474 1.35 -0.02 -7.82
CA ASP A 474 1.54 1.32 -7.27
C ASP A 474 2.65 2.11 -7.99
N THR A 475 2.48 3.42 -8.11
CA THR A 475 3.54 4.35 -8.52
C THR A 475 4.33 3.95 -9.79
N PRO A 476 3.69 3.69 -10.94
CA PRO A 476 4.33 3.14 -12.15
C PRO A 476 5.41 4.03 -12.79
N GLU A 477 5.53 5.28 -12.34
CA GLU A 477 6.57 6.22 -12.78
C GLU A 477 7.95 5.92 -12.16
N LEU A 478 7.99 5.11 -11.08
CA LEU A 478 9.24 4.77 -10.43
C LEU A 478 9.91 3.57 -11.12
N SER A 479 11.21 3.69 -11.36
CA SER A 479 12.00 2.62 -11.97
C SER A 479 12.11 1.42 -11.03
N ARG A 480 12.07 0.20 -11.60
CA ARG A 480 12.39 -1.04 -10.88
C ARG A 480 13.90 -1.24 -10.67
N SER A 481 14.74 -0.44 -11.34
CA SER A 481 16.19 -0.47 -11.20
C SER A 481 16.69 0.40 -10.04
N GLN A 482 15.84 1.29 -9.49
CA GLN A 482 16.26 2.17 -8.41
C GLN A 482 16.49 1.37 -7.11
N PRO A 483 17.42 1.80 -6.25
CA PRO A 483 17.62 1.16 -4.95
C PRO A 483 16.37 1.32 -4.07
N LEU A 484 15.92 0.21 -3.48
CA LEU A 484 14.87 0.20 -2.48
C LEU A 484 15.29 0.97 -1.24
N GLN A 485 14.32 1.63 -0.61
CA GLN A 485 14.51 2.44 0.59
C GLN A 485 13.56 1.97 1.69
N PRO A 486 13.88 2.19 2.97
CA PRO A 486 12.96 1.93 4.06
C PRO A 486 11.61 2.62 3.85
N GLY A 487 10.54 1.91 4.18
CA GLY A 487 9.16 2.36 3.96
C GLY A 487 8.62 2.11 2.55
N MET A 488 9.44 1.68 1.59
CA MET A 488 8.90 1.17 0.31
C MET A 488 8.18 -0.16 0.53
N ALA A 489 7.05 -0.34 -0.16
CA ALA A 489 6.30 -1.57 -0.17
C ALA A 489 6.28 -2.17 -1.57
N ILE A 490 6.53 -3.48 -1.67
CA ILE A 490 6.60 -4.24 -2.92
C ILE A 490 5.97 -5.63 -2.75
N THR A 491 5.61 -6.27 -3.86
CA THR A 491 5.28 -7.71 -3.92
C THR A 491 6.54 -8.56 -4.21
N ILE A 492 6.51 -9.84 -3.82
CA ILE A 492 7.48 -10.86 -4.23
C ILE A 492 6.72 -12.12 -4.64
N GLU A 493 6.63 -12.36 -5.95
CA GLU A 493 5.62 -13.22 -6.60
C GLU A 493 6.19 -14.23 -7.61
N PRO A 494 7.28 -14.98 -7.36
CA PRO A 494 7.77 -15.94 -8.34
C PRO A 494 6.72 -17.01 -8.70
N GLY A 495 6.78 -17.49 -9.96
CA GLY A 495 5.94 -18.57 -10.43
C GLY A 495 6.64 -19.52 -11.41
N LEU A 496 6.03 -20.68 -11.63
CA LEU A 496 6.36 -21.66 -12.67
C LEU A 496 5.07 -22.11 -13.34
N TYR A 497 5.02 -21.98 -14.67
CA TYR A 497 3.86 -22.32 -15.49
C TYR A 497 4.24 -23.36 -16.53
N ILE A 498 3.74 -24.59 -16.37
CA ILE A 498 4.06 -25.74 -17.21
C ILE A 498 2.78 -26.16 -17.93
N CYS A 499 2.59 -25.65 -19.15
CA CYS A 499 1.40 -25.94 -19.95
C CYS A 499 1.25 -27.44 -20.23
N GLU A 500 0.00 -27.91 -20.30
CA GLU A 500 -0.33 -29.32 -20.51
C GLU A 500 0.19 -29.90 -21.84
N ASP A 501 0.27 -29.06 -22.87
CA ASP A 501 0.68 -29.39 -24.23
C ASP A 501 2.21 -29.33 -24.45
N ASN A 502 2.97 -29.00 -23.39
CA ASN A 502 4.41 -28.91 -23.48
C ASN A 502 5.06 -30.32 -23.40
N ASP A 503 5.23 -30.95 -24.56
CA ASP A 503 5.82 -32.28 -24.69
C ASP A 503 7.32 -32.36 -24.34
N GLN A 504 8.00 -31.21 -24.22
CA GLN A 504 9.42 -31.11 -23.91
C GLN A 504 9.75 -31.22 -22.41
N VAL A 505 8.75 -31.34 -21.55
CA VAL A 505 8.91 -31.45 -20.09
C VAL A 505 8.43 -32.81 -19.58
N PRO A 506 8.86 -33.25 -18.38
CA PRO A 506 8.37 -34.48 -17.77
C PRO A 506 6.83 -34.47 -17.66
N GLU A 507 6.19 -35.53 -18.15
CA GLU A 507 4.74 -35.65 -18.25
C GLU A 507 4.01 -35.38 -16.93
N ARG A 508 4.58 -35.84 -15.81
CA ARG A 508 4.03 -35.64 -14.45
C ARG A 508 3.88 -34.18 -14.02
N PHE A 509 4.53 -33.22 -14.71
CA PHE A 509 4.45 -31.79 -14.40
C PHE A 509 3.58 -31.00 -15.38
N ARG A 510 3.13 -31.62 -16.47
CA ARG A 510 2.31 -30.95 -17.48
C ARG A 510 0.97 -30.52 -16.87
N GLY A 511 0.55 -29.29 -17.15
CA GLY A 511 -0.66 -28.67 -16.61
C GLY A 511 -0.49 -28.03 -15.23
N LEU A 512 0.69 -28.08 -14.60
CA LEU A 512 0.91 -27.45 -13.30
C LEU A 512 1.33 -25.97 -13.47
N GLY A 513 0.53 -25.07 -12.88
CA GLY A 513 0.88 -23.66 -12.67
C GLY A 513 0.94 -23.35 -11.18
N VAL A 514 2.04 -22.75 -10.72
CA VAL A 514 2.24 -22.36 -9.32
C VAL A 514 2.78 -20.93 -9.27
N ARG A 515 2.16 -20.08 -8.43
CA ARG A 515 2.70 -18.79 -8.02
C ARG A 515 2.52 -18.64 -6.51
N ILE A 516 3.52 -18.07 -5.85
CA ILE A 516 3.48 -17.80 -4.41
C ILE A 516 3.93 -16.37 -4.21
N GLU A 517 3.07 -15.55 -3.63
CA GLU A 517 3.29 -14.11 -3.54
C GLU A 517 3.08 -13.56 -2.15
N ASP A 518 3.97 -12.68 -1.72
CA ASP A 518 3.81 -11.96 -0.45
C ASP A 518 4.07 -10.47 -0.62
N ASP A 519 3.32 -9.69 0.14
CA ASP A 519 3.47 -8.26 0.33
C ASP A 519 4.56 -7.97 1.36
N VAL A 520 5.51 -7.09 1.03
CA VAL A 520 6.59 -6.71 1.94
C VAL A 520 6.82 -5.21 2.03
N VAL A 521 7.16 -4.76 3.24
CA VAL A 521 7.66 -3.41 3.50
C VAL A 521 9.15 -3.48 3.84
N ILE A 522 9.96 -2.67 3.16
CA ILE A 522 11.40 -2.58 3.39
C ILE A 522 11.64 -1.88 4.73
N GLY A 523 12.35 -2.56 5.64
CA GLY A 523 12.73 -2.02 6.94
C GLY A 523 14.03 -1.22 6.91
N ASP A 524 14.30 -0.45 7.97
CA ASP A 524 15.55 0.30 8.13
C ASP A 524 16.78 -0.59 8.32
N LYS A 525 16.62 -1.69 9.09
CA LYS A 525 17.64 -2.68 9.42
C LYS A 525 16.98 -4.04 9.66
N GLY A 526 17.62 -5.12 9.20
CA GLY A 526 17.13 -6.48 9.38
C GLY A 526 16.23 -6.96 8.25
N SER A 527 15.46 -8.02 8.51
CA SER A 527 14.55 -8.63 7.54
C SER A 527 13.39 -7.68 7.19
N PRO A 528 12.84 -7.75 5.96
CA PRO A 528 11.65 -6.99 5.59
C PRO A 528 10.46 -7.37 6.47
N LEU A 529 9.51 -6.46 6.60
CA LEU A 529 8.23 -6.74 7.22
C LEU A 529 7.32 -7.41 6.18
N ILE A 530 7.01 -8.69 6.36
CA ILE A 530 6.08 -9.43 5.49
C ILE A 530 4.65 -9.20 6.01
N LEU A 531 3.83 -8.49 5.24
CA LEU A 531 2.47 -8.10 5.61
C LEU A 531 1.49 -9.29 5.52
N SER A 532 1.70 -10.17 4.55
CA SER A 532 0.91 -11.37 4.26
C SER A 532 1.45 -12.65 4.92
N ARG A 533 2.38 -12.53 5.91
CA ARG A 533 3.09 -13.67 6.55
C ARG A 533 2.17 -14.76 7.09
N ASP A 534 0.95 -14.37 7.40
CA ASP A 534 -0.09 -15.15 8.01
C ASP A 534 -0.80 -16.08 7.00
N ALA A 535 -0.75 -15.77 5.70
CA ALA A 535 -1.35 -16.60 4.66
C ALA A 535 -0.53 -17.90 4.48
N PRO A 536 -1.14 -19.09 4.65
CA PRO A 536 -0.44 -20.39 4.60
C PRO A 536 0.35 -20.57 3.30
N LYS A 537 1.63 -20.94 3.39
CA LYS A 537 2.47 -21.17 2.21
C LYS A 537 3.49 -22.31 2.32
N THR A 538 3.64 -22.93 3.48
CA THR A 538 4.35 -24.22 3.53
C THR A 538 3.35 -25.31 3.20
N ILE A 539 3.79 -26.43 2.62
CA ILE A 539 2.91 -27.57 2.34
C ILE A 539 2.12 -27.96 3.60
N ALA A 540 2.81 -28.08 4.74
CA ALA A 540 2.18 -28.41 6.01
C ALA A 540 1.10 -27.39 6.44
N ASP A 541 1.36 -26.09 6.29
CA ASP A 541 0.39 -25.05 6.64
C ASP A 541 -0.80 -25.03 5.68
N VAL A 542 -0.56 -25.24 4.39
CA VAL A 542 -1.60 -25.28 3.35
C VAL A 542 -2.51 -26.49 3.56
N GLU A 543 -1.96 -27.69 3.72
CA GLU A 543 -2.77 -28.88 3.98
C GLU A 543 -3.54 -28.77 5.31
N LYS A 544 -2.93 -28.17 6.33
CA LYS A 544 -3.61 -27.88 7.60
C LYS A 544 -4.74 -26.88 7.45
N ALA A 545 -4.60 -25.87 6.59
CA ALA A 545 -5.67 -24.91 6.30
C ALA A 545 -6.83 -25.58 5.55
N CYS A 546 -6.53 -26.43 4.56
CA CYS A 546 -7.55 -27.20 3.83
C CYS A 546 -8.31 -28.19 4.72
N ALA A 547 -7.65 -28.74 5.75
CA ALA A 547 -8.29 -29.65 6.71
C ALA A 547 -9.24 -28.96 7.71
N ARG A 548 -9.19 -27.63 7.84
CA ARG A 548 -10.03 -26.84 8.76
C ARG A 548 -11.30 -26.36 8.05
N ARG A 549 -12.30 -27.24 7.99
CA ARG A 549 -13.62 -26.96 7.41
C ARG A 549 -14.44 -25.99 8.27
#